data_AF-A0A556PGZ9-F1
#
_entry.id   AF-A0A556PGZ9-F1
#
_cell.length_a   1.000
_cell.length_b   1.000
_cell.length_c   1.000
_cell.angle_alpha   90.00
_cell.angle_beta   90.00
_cell.angle_gamma   90.00
#
_symmetry.space_group_name_H-M   'P 1'
#
loop_
_entity.id
_entity.type
_entity.pdbx_description
1 polymer ?
#
loop_
_entity_poly.entity_id
_entity_poly.type
_entity_poly.pdbx_seq_one_letter_code
_entity_poly.pdbx_strand_id
1 'polypeptide(L)'
;MFKHYNMNQVVLPLDLEIKLQENDIAYAVNDVVETIPDDAFAGFQRDTGCPAYHPRMMMKIILCAYTQSVFSGRKIEGLLRDSVRMMWLAQGYEPTYRTINRFRVHPEVKEILRQCFVQFRCQLVQEKQIDEEAIFIDGTKIEANANKYTFVWRRAVEKYSAKLVAKSNQMYDELLENAIIPEIERESEDELSIDELSQIVEKLDEKVEAYDKAIEARESGSERKHLRFERKVPKQYRKKFRDFAARKQKYRQDMEIFGQRNSYSKTDHDATFMRMKDDHMRNGQLKAGYNVQLATEGQYALAYDVFPNPTDTRTFVPFLDHIEENYFELPKYIVADAGYGSEQNYEDVLENRERTPLITYNQYRKEKKKKYRDNPFHSANWEYNEENDYFICPNDQKVTFRYLSHRADRYGYIRTFRVYEAEDCSGCPLRSQCTQAKEGNNRKIYYNAKWESQKAYTRQQLSEEETGEIYGKRKIDVEPVFGFLKANLRFTRMSVRGQDNVENELGFAFMAVNLRKYIAKKPNPTLNDDKHLNQKCTNHQKLMIGTFFYLILASYVPASIK
;
A
#
# COMPACT_ATOMS: atom_id res chain seq x y z
N MET A 1 52.51 -27.24 5.17
CA MET A 1 52.93 -26.45 6.34
C MET A 1 51.78 -25.54 6.72
N PHE A 2 51.27 -25.62 7.95
CA PHE A 2 50.20 -24.73 8.42
C PHE A 2 50.78 -23.38 8.82
N LYS A 3 50.00 -22.30 8.68
CA LYS A 3 50.32 -21.02 9.33
C LYS A 3 50.30 -21.24 10.84
N HIS A 4 51.28 -20.68 11.56
CA HIS A 4 51.32 -20.73 13.01
C HIS A 4 50.01 -20.17 13.59
N TYR A 5 49.31 -20.96 14.42
CA TYR A 5 48.03 -20.61 15.01
C TYR A 5 48.17 -20.63 16.54
N ASN A 6 48.04 -19.47 17.16
CA ASN A 6 48.08 -19.32 18.61
C ASN A 6 47.02 -18.28 19.04
N MET A 7 45.99 -18.73 19.73
CA MET A 7 44.94 -17.84 20.26
C MET A 7 45.38 -17.01 21.46
N ASN A 8 46.47 -17.40 22.12
CA ASN A 8 46.98 -16.74 23.34
C ASN A 8 47.99 -15.63 23.03
N GLN A 9 48.17 -15.26 21.76
CA GLN A 9 49.04 -14.16 21.37
C GLN A 9 48.39 -12.82 21.70
N VAL A 10 49.14 -11.95 22.39
CA VAL A 10 48.69 -10.58 22.67
C VAL A 10 48.63 -9.79 21.35
N VAL A 11 47.48 -9.18 21.07
CA VAL A 11 47.25 -8.34 19.89
C VAL A 11 46.73 -6.98 20.37
N LEU A 12 47.23 -5.89 19.79
CA LEU A 12 46.74 -4.54 20.05
C LEU A 12 45.35 -4.34 19.42
N PRO A 13 44.46 -3.53 20.02
CA PRO A 13 43.21 -3.16 19.37
C PRO A 13 43.51 -2.39 18.08
N LEU A 14 43.21 -3.01 16.95
CA LEU A 14 43.35 -2.43 15.62
C LEU A 14 42.10 -1.62 15.29
N ASP A 15 42.30 -0.55 14.54
CA ASP A 15 41.20 0.14 13.87
C ASP A 15 40.39 -0.87 13.05
N LEU A 16 39.08 -0.88 13.28
CA LEU A 16 38.16 -1.79 12.60
C LEU A 16 38.06 -1.48 11.11
N GLU A 17 38.34 -0.23 10.71
CA GLU A 17 38.37 0.22 9.31
C GLU A 17 39.33 -0.63 8.48
N ILE A 18 40.50 -1.00 9.04
CA ILE A 18 41.54 -1.81 8.38
C ILE A 18 41.04 -3.22 8.03
N LYS A 19 40.00 -3.72 8.72
CA LYS A 19 39.41 -5.04 8.45
C LYS A 19 38.35 -5.02 7.36
N LEU A 20 37.89 -3.84 6.94
CA LEU A 20 36.88 -3.69 5.89
C LEU A 20 37.57 -3.56 4.53
N GLN A 21 36.97 -4.16 3.51
CA GLN A 21 37.42 -3.97 2.12
C GLN A 21 37.02 -2.57 1.63
N GLU A 22 37.79 -1.96 0.74
CA GLU A 22 37.48 -0.59 0.23
C GLU A 22 36.07 -0.48 -0.38
N ASN A 23 35.58 -1.55 -1.01
CA ASN A 23 34.23 -1.63 -1.59
C ASN A 23 33.19 -2.27 -0.65
N ASP A 24 33.40 -2.25 0.66
CA ASP A 24 32.47 -2.86 1.62
C ASP A 24 31.13 -2.09 1.73
N ILE A 25 30.05 -2.83 2.01
CA ILE A 25 28.70 -2.29 2.24
C ILE A 25 28.61 -1.27 3.37
N ALA A 26 29.49 -1.38 4.36
CA ALA A 26 29.54 -0.42 5.45
C ALA A 26 29.86 0.99 4.95
N TYR A 27 30.78 1.16 3.99
CA TYR A 27 31.14 2.47 3.46
C TYR A 27 29.99 3.11 2.68
N ALA A 28 29.34 2.38 1.75
CA ALA A 28 28.23 2.98 1.02
C ALA A 28 27.03 3.33 1.93
N VAL A 29 26.77 2.51 2.97
CA VAL A 29 25.77 2.84 3.99
C VAL A 29 26.15 4.11 4.73
N ASN A 30 27.42 4.25 5.11
CA ASN A 30 27.93 5.45 5.78
C ASN A 30 27.78 6.68 4.88
N ASP A 31 28.28 6.62 3.65
CA ASP A 31 28.31 7.74 2.72
C ASP A 31 26.91 8.25 2.42
N VAL A 32 25.97 7.36 2.08
CA VAL A 32 24.58 7.76 1.79
C VAL A 32 23.91 8.38 3.01
N VAL A 33 24.08 7.82 4.20
CA VAL A 33 23.50 8.43 5.41
C VAL A 33 24.15 9.78 5.72
N GLU A 34 25.44 9.96 5.43
CA GLU A 34 26.12 11.22 5.66
C GLU A 34 25.67 12.35 4.72
N THR A 35 25.22 12.03 3.51
CA THR A 35 24.65 13.02 2.58
C THR A 35 23.32 13.63 3.04
N ILE A 36 22.62 13.03 3.99
CA ILE A 36 21.33 13.54 4.48
C ILE A 36 21.57 14.85 5.25
N PRO A 37 20.81 15.94 4.97
CA PRO A 37 20.94 17.21 5.70
C PRO A 37 20.68 17.07 7.20
N ASP A 38 21.40 17.85 8.02
CA ASP A 38 21.22 17.84 9.48
C ASP A 38 19.81 18.24 9.92
N ASP A 39 19.15 19.12 9.17
CA ASP A 39 17.78 19.58 9.45
C ASP A 39 16.77 18.41 9.45
N ALA A 40 17.00 17.38 8.64
CA ALA A 40 16.15 16.19 8.62
C ALA A 40 16.22 15.38 9.93
N PHE A 41 17.29 15.55 10.71
CA PHE A 41 17.48 14.89 12.01
C PHE A 41 17.03 15.76 13.19
N ALA A 42 16.62 17.02 12.95
CA ALA A 42 16.28 17.96 14.02
C ALA A 42 15.16 17.45 14.94
N GLY A 43 14.17 16.72 14.42
CA GLY A 43 13.07 16.16 15.23
C GLY A 43 13.54 15.18 16.33
N PHE A 44 14.68 14.52 16.13
CA PHE A 44 15.23 13.58 17.10
C PHE A 44 16.01 14.27 18.23
N GLN A 45 16.30 15.57 18.10
CA GLN A 45 17.01 16.31 19.12
C GLN A 45 16.11 16.49 20.36
N ARG A 46 16.70 16.28 21.53
CA ARG A 46 16.03 16.46 22.82
C ARG A 46 16.93 17.27 23.72
N ASP A 47 16.39 18.36 24.26
CA ASP A 47 17.12 19.23 25.18
C ASP A 47 17.22 18.64 26.60
N THR A 48 16.39 17.64 26.92
CA THR A 48 16.29 17.07 28.26
C THR A 48 16.20 15.54 28.26
N GLY A 49 16.64 14.93 29.38
CA GLY A 49 16.59 13.48 29.61
C GLY A 49 17.91 12.76 29.35
N CYS A 50 17.86 11.43 29.32
CA CYS A 50 19.03 10.59 29.04
C CYS A 50 19.46 10.77 27.57
N PRO A 51 20.76 10.96 27.29
CA PRO A 51 21.26 11.08 25.92
C PRO A 51 20.80 9.91 25.05
N ALA A 52 20.13 10.25 23.93
CA ALA A 52 19.74 9.26 22.93
C ALA A 52 20.92 8.92 22.02
N TYR A 53 20.87 7.74 21.42
CA TYR A 53 21.81 7.40 20.35
C TYR A 53 21.58 8.28 19.12
N HIS A 54 22.66 8.63 18.43
CA HIS A 54 22.58 9.50 17.25
C HIS A 54 21.74 8.85 16.14
N PRO A 55 20.75 9.56 15.54
CA PRO A 55 19.85 8.98 14.54
C PRO A 55 20.58 8.50 13.27
N ARG A 56 21.64 9.20 12.83
CA ARG A 56 22.54 8.70 11.75
C ARG A 56 23.10 7.32 12.06
N MET A 57 23.59 7.08 13.28
CA MET A 57 24.13 5.78 13.68
C MET A 57 23.02 4.71 13.67
N MET A 58 21.84 5.03 14.24
CA MET A 58 20.69 4.11 14.23
C MET A 58 20.26 3.74 12.81
N MET A 59 20.25 4.70 11.88
CA MET A 59 19.94 4.47 10.47
C MET A 59 20.97 3.56 9.79
N LYS A 60 22.27 3.83 10.00
CA LYS A 60 23.38 3.05 9.44
C LYS A 60 23.31 1.58 9.87
N ILE A 61 23.13 1.30 11.16
CA ILE A 61 23.09 -0.08 11.66
C ILE A 61 21.88 -0.86 11.12
N ILE A 62 20.72 -0.20 10.94
CA ILE A 62 19.52 -0.85 10.40
C ILE A 62 19.72 -1.15 8.91
N LEU A 63 20.17 -0.17 8.13
CA LEU A 63 20.45 -0.37 6.70
C LEU A 63 21.49 -1.46 6.48
N CYS A 64 22.60 -1.44 7.22
CA CYS A 64 23.63 -2.47 7.14
C CYS A 64 23.13 -3.86 7.54
N ALA A 65 22.15 -3.96 8.46
CA ALA A 65 21.59 -5.24 8.85
C ALA A 65 20.66 -5.78 7.76
N TYR A 66 19.86 -4.88 7.17
CA TYR A 66 18.90 -5.22 6.12
C TYR A 66 19.62 -5.67 4.85
N THR A 67 20.77 -5.08 4.49
CA THR A 67 21.59 -5.55 3.37
C THR A 67 22.10 -6.99 3.59
N GLN A 68 22.28 -7.40 4.84
CA GLN A 68 22.65 -8.75 5.26
C GLN A 68 21.45 -9.68 5.52
N SER A 69 20.24 -9.28 5.09
CA SER A 69 18.99 -10.04 5.29
C SER A 69 18.62 -10.27 6.77
N VAL A 70 19.01 -9.35 7.65
CA VAL A 70 18.74 -9.39 9.10
C VAL A 70 17.75 -8.30 9.50
N PHE A 71 16.48 -8.68 9.63
CA PHE A 71 15.38 -7.74 9.94
C PHE A 71 14.92 -7.76 11.41
N SER A 72 15.33 -8.77 12.19
CA SER A 72 14.91 -8.91 13.59
C SER A 72 15.77 -8.03 14.49
N GLY A 73 15.16 -7.12 15.27
CA GLY A 73 15.90 -6.24 16.18
C GLY A 73 16.87 -6.97 17.12
N ARG A 74 16.53 -8.18 17.60
CA ARG A 74 17.45 -8.99 18.44
C ARG A 74 18.65 -9.52 17.67
N LYS A 75 18.46 -9.87 16.40
CA LYS A 75 19.58 -10.28 15.55
C LYS A 75 20.45 -9.08 15.19
N ILE A 76 19.87 -7.89 14.99
CA ILE A 76 20.62 -6.65 14.79
C ILE A 76 21.47 -6.34 16.04
N GLU A 77 20.88 -6.44 17.24
CA GLU A 77 21.61 -6.33 18.50
C GLU A 77 22.76 -7.35 18.62
N GLY A 78 22.54 -8.61 18.21
CA GLY A 78 23.61 -9.60 18.14
C GLY A 78 24.72 -9.22 17.15
N LEU A 79 24.35 -8.71 15.96
CA LEU A 79 25.34 -8.27 14.97
C LEU A 79 26.23 -7.13 15.48
N LEU A 80 25.75 -6.27 16.37
CA LEU A 80 26.57 -5.20 16.98
C LEU A 80 27.73 -5.75 17.81
N ARG A 81 27.61 -6.98 18.34
CA ARG A 81 28.63 -7.68 19.12
C ARG A 81 29.54 -8.59 18.32
N ASP A 82 29.07 -9.03 17.16
CA ASP A 82 29.75 -10.08 16.38
C ASP A 82 30.34 -9.56 15.07
N SER A 83 29.75 -8.51 14.47
CA SER A 83 30.11 -8.02 13.14
C SER A 83 30.99 -6.79 13.18
N VAL A 84 32.18 -6.90 12.58
CA VAL A 84 33.13 -5.77 12.43
C VAL A 84 32.47 -4.56 11.75
N ARG A 85 31.62 -4.78 10.74
CA ARG A 85 30.89 -3.72 10.04
C ARG A 85 29.99 -2.93 10.97
N MET A 86 29.26 -3.64 11.83
CA MET A 86 28.35 -3.03 12.78
C MET A 86 29.08 -2.30 13.87
N MET A 87 30.15 -2.90 14.41
CA MET A 87 31.00 -2.25 15.41
C MET A 87 31.61 -0.95 14.87
N TRP A 88 32.05 -0.93 13.61
CA TRP A 88 32.58 0.29 12.98
C TRP A 88 31.49 1.35 12.79
N LEU A 89 30.34 0.99 12.19
CA LEU A 89 29.21 1.91 11.98
C LEU A 89 28.64 2.46 13.29
N ALA A 90 28.62 1.65 14.34
CA ALA A 90 28.12 2.00 15.65
C ALA A 90 29.20 2.60 16.56
N GLN A 91 30.46 2.70 16.11
CA GLN A 91 31.59 3.13 16.94
C GLN A 91 31.68 2.40 18.29
N GLY A 92 31.38 1.09 18.30
CA GLY A 92 31.37 0.25 19.50
C GLY A 92 30.14 0.40 20.40
N TYR A 93 29.18 1.27 20.09
CA TYR A 93 27.91 1.31 20.83
C TYR A 93 27.03 0.09 20.52
N GLU A 94 26.33 -0.41 21.54
CA GLU A 94 25.46 -1.59 21.46
C GLU A 94 24.00 -1.25 21.83
N PRO A 95 23.26 -0.49 20.99
CA PRO A 95 21.86 -0.22 21.26
C PRO A 95 21.04 -1.52 21.33
N THR A 96 20.23 -1.64 22.38
CA THR A 96 19.38 -2.82 22.58
C THR A 96 18.33 -2.98 21.48
N TYR A 97 17.80 -4.20 21.28
CA TYR A 97 16.72 -4.43 20.31
C TYR A 97 15.49 -3.52 20.51
N ARG A 98 15.23 -3.06 21.75
CA ARG A 98 14.11 -2.17 22.05
C ARG A 98 14.34 -0.78 21.47
N THR A 99 15.56 -0.26 21.61
CA THR A 99 15.95 1.03 21.05
C THR A 99 15.89 1.00 19.51
N ILE A 100 16.43 -0.06 18.90
CA ILE A 100 16.40 -0.27 17.45
C ILE A 100 14.96 -0.31 16.93
N ASN A 101 14.10 -1.13 17.55
CA ASN A 101 12.71 -1.25 17.11
C ASN A 101 11.91 0.04 17.35
N ARG A 102 12.18 0.79 18.42
CA ARG A 102 11.53 2.10 18.67
C ARG A 102 11.93 3.12 17.62
N PHE A 103 13.19 3.17 17.22
CA PHE A 103 13.64 4.05 16.14
C PHE A 103 12.93 3.69 14.83
N ARG A 104 12.90 2.40 14.45
CA ARG A 104 12.25 1.93 13.20
C ARG A 104 10.79 2.34 13.03
N VAL A 105 10.04 2.43 14.13
CA VAL A 105 8.61 2.78 14.13
C VAL A 105 8.36 4.23 14.56
N HIS A 106 9.42 5.04 14.68
CA HIS A 106 9.27 6.44 15.05
C HIS A 106 8.69 7.23 13.87
N PRO A 107 7.70 8.12 14.07
CA PRO A 107 7.07 8.87 12.97
C PRO A 107 8.08 9.67 12.13
N GLU A 108 9.07 10.28 12.76
CA GLU A 108 10.08 11.12 12.08
C GLU A 108 11.06 10.31 11.20
N VAL A 109 11.12 8.97 11.35
CA VAL A 109 11.96 8.15 10.45
C VAL A 109 11.45 8.20 9.01
N LYS A 110 10.14 8.44 8.80
CA LYS A 110 9.57 8.59 7.46
C LYS A 110 10.27 9.71 6.68
N GLU A 111 10.45 10.87 7.31
CA GLU A 111 11.11 12.02 6.68
C GLU A 111 12.59 11.75 6.39
N ILE A 112 13.32 11.13 7.32
CA ILE A 112 14.73 10.77 7.10
C ILE A 112 14.87 9.77 5.95
N LEU A 113 13.99 8.76 5.89
CA LEU A 113 13.98 7.79 4.79
C LEU A 113 13.68 8.47 3.45
N ARG A 114 12.67 9.34 3.41
CA ARG A 114 12.34 10.14 2.22
C ARG A 114 13.56 10.92 1.72
N GLN A 115 14.22 11.67 2.61
CA GLN A 115 15.44 12.42 2.28
C GLN A 115 16.56 11.49 1.79
N CYS A 116 16.71 10.31 2.39
CA CYS A 116 17.68 9.32 1.94
C CYS A 116 17.42 8.86 0.49
N PHE A 117 16.16 8.62 0.10
CA PHE A 117 15.80 8.30 -1.29
C PHE A 117 16.07 9.46 -2.24
N VAL A 118 15.75 10.69 -1.83
CA VAL A 118 16.02 11.90 -2.64
C VAL A 118 17.51 12.08 -2.87
N GLN A 119 18.33 12.05 -1.81
CA GLN A 119 19.79 12.20 -1.92
C GLN A 119 20.41 11.07 -2.73
N PHE A 120 19.96 9.83 -2.50
CA PHE A 120 20.42 8.68 -3.27
C PHE A 120 20.08 8.81 -4.77
N ARG A 121 18.88 9.29 -5.11
CA ARG A 121 18.52 9.60 -6.50
C ARG A 121 19.42 10.68 -7.09
N CYS A 122 19.64 11.78 -6.39
CA CYS A 122 20.55 12.85 -6.85
C CYS A 122 21.95 12.31 -7.14
N GLN A 123 22.47 11.41 -6.29
CA GLN A 123 23.74 10.74 -6.52
C GLN A 123 23.72 9.87 -7.79
N LEU A 124 22.65 9.09 -8.01
CA LEU A 124 22.52 8.26 -9.22
C LEU A 124 22.49 9.09 -10.50
N VAL A 125 21.83 10.25 -10.49
CA VAL A 125 21.81 11.20 -11.62
C VAL A 125 23.22 11.74 -11.89
N GLN A 126 23.91 12.20 -10.85
CA GLN A 126 25.27 12.74 -10.96
C GLN A 126 26.26 11.71 -11.53
N GLU A 127 26.11 10.45 -11.15
CA GLU A 127 26.91 9.33 -11.64
C GLU A 127 26.44 8.76 -12.99
N LYS A 128 25.40 9.36 -13.62
CA LYS A 128 24.80 8.93 -14.89
C LYS A 128 24.36 7.46 -14.89
N GLN A 129 23.82 7.01 -13.76
CA GLN A 129 23.24 5.66 -13.62
C GLN A 129 21.76 5.60 -14.02
N ILE A 130 21.10 6.76 -14.07
CA ILE A 130 19.70 6.96 -14.47
C ILE A 130 19.62 8.21 -15.37
N ASP A 131 18.61 8.24 -16.26
CA ASP A 131 18.50 9.23 -17.35
C ASP A 131 17.34 10.22 -17.13
N GLU A 132 16.51 10.00 -16.10
CA GLU A 132 15.35 10.81 -15.69
C GLU A 132 14.24 10.94 -16.75
N GLU A 133 14.29 10.09 -17.79
CA GLU A 133 13.38 10.18 -18.93
C GLU A 133 12.03 9.46 -18.67
N ALA A 134 12.09 8.37 -17.90
CA ALA A 134 10.94 7.50 -17.66
C ALA A 134 10.97 6.91 -16.24
N ILE A 135 9.78 6.74 -15.65
CA ILE A 135 9.60 5.95 -14.43
C ILE A 135 8.82 4.69 -14.70
N PHE A 136 9.22 3.60 -14.06
CA PHE A 136 8.55 2.30 -14.14
C PHE A 136 7.81 2.00 -12.85
N ILE A 137 6.49 1.82 -12.95
CA ILE A 137 5.62 1.55 -11.82
C ILE A 137 5.10 0.13 -11.88
N ASP A 138 5.26 -0.60 -10.78
CA ASP A 138 4.62 -1.89 -10.59
C ASP A 138 4.26 -2.13 -9.11
N GLY A 139 3.32 -3.04 -8.92
CA GLY A 139 2.74 -3.36 -7.62
C GLY A 139 3.15 -4.75 -7.16
N THR A 140 3.44 -4.91 -5.87
CA THR A 140 3.64 -6.22 -5.28
C THR A 140 2.98 -6.34 -3.92
N LYS A 141 2.48 -7.54 -3.62
CA LYS A 141 1.84 -7.82 -2.34
C LYS A 141 2.84 -8.45 -1.37
N ILE A 142 2.82 -7.99 -0.12
CA ILE A 142 3.67 -8.50 0.97
C ILE A 142 2.79 -8.90 2.16
N GLU A 143 3.10 -10.03 2.80
CA GLU A 143 2.34 -10.55 3.94
C GLU A 143 2.51 -9.63 5.15
N ALA A 144 1.40 -9.28 5.81
CA ALA A 144 1.44 -8.43 7.01
C ALA A 144 1.93 -9.21 8.24
N ASN A 145 2.33 -8.49 9.30
CA ASN A 145 2.56 -9.10 10.61
C ASN A 145 1.22 -9.36 11.33
N ALA A 146 0.40 -10.22 10.73
CA ALA A 146 -0.93 -10.54 11.19
C ALA A 146 -1.12 -12.04 11.45
N ASN A 147 -2.15 -12.39 12.21
CA ASN A 147 -2.59 -13.77 12.35
C ASN A 147 -3.31 -14.22 11.07
N LYS A 148 -2.96 -15.42 10.56
CA LYS A 148 -3.37 -15.94 9.26
C LYS A 148 -4.87 -16.22 9.12
N TYR A 149 -5.58 -16.47 10.23
CA TYR A 149 -6.96 -17.00 10.21
C TYR A 149 -8.02 -16.06 10.81
N THR A 150 -7.65 -14.83 11.18
CA THR A 150 -8.55 -13.92 11.90
C THR A 150 -8.91 -12.71 11.05
N PHE A 151 -10.05 -12.78 10.38
CA PHE A 151 -10.57 -11.74 9.50
C PHE A 151 -11.93 -11.21 9.95
N VAL A 152 -12.23 -9.98 9.51
CA VAL A 152 -13.57 -9.39 9.56
C VAL A 152 -13.92 -8.92 8.14
N TRP A 153 -15.10 -9.30 7.66
CA TRP A 153 -15.59 -8.95 6.32
C TRP A 153 -16.73 -7.96 6.42
N ARG A 154 -16.67 -6.86 5.67
CA ARG A 154 -17.69 -5.81 5.67
C ARG A 154 -19.08 -6.37 5.38
N ARG A 155 -19.20 -7.18 4.32
CA ARG A 155 -20.47 -7.82 3.93
C ARG A 155 -21.06 -8.71 5.03
N ALA A 156 -20.20 -9.36 5.83
CA ALA A 156 -20.66 -10.16 6.96
C ALA A 156 -21.20 -9.25 8.08
N VAL A 157 -20.46 -8.19 8.42
CA VAL A 157 -20.88 -7.19 9.42
C VAL A 157 -22.19 -6.53 9.01
N GLU A 158 -22.32 -6.06 7.77
CA GLU A 158 -23.58 -5.49 7.22
C GLU A 158 -24.75 -6.47 7.38
N LYS A 159 -24.57 -7.73 6.97
CA LYS A 159 -25.60 -8.76 7.08
C LYS A 159 -26.00 -9.06 8.53
N TYR A 160 -25.03 -9.15 9.45
CA TYR A 160 -25.30 -9.46 10.85
C TYR A 160 -25.81 -8.24 11.63
N SER A 161 -25.45 -7.03 11.23
CA SER A 161 -25.98 -5.78 11.76
C SER A 161 -27.46 -5.64 11.40
N ALA A 162 -27.82 -5.79 10.12
CA ALA A 162 -29.22 -5.75 9.69
C ALA A 162 -30.08 -6.83 10.38
N LYS A 163 -29.54 -8.03 10.57
CA LYS A 163 -30.22 -9.09 11.35
C LYS A 163 -30.35 -8.77 12.84
N LEU A 164 -29.41 -8.03 13.41
CA LEU A 164 -29.47 -7.60 14.80
C LEU A 164 -30.59 -6.57 14.96
N VAL A 165 -30.65 -5.57 14.08
CA VAL A 165 -31.70 -4.53 14.08
C VAL A 165 -33.10 -5.16 13.96
N ALA A 166 -33.30 -6.05 12.99
CA ALA A 166 -34.60 -6.73 12.83
C ALA A 166 -34.99 -7.53 14.09
N LYS A 167 -34.03 -8.21 14.74
CA LYS A 167 -34.29 -8.98 15.96
C LYS A 167 -34.49 -8.11 17.19
N SER A 168 -33.77 -7.00 17.31
CA SER A 168 -33.92 -6.09 18.45
C SER A 168 -35.28 -5.41 18.41
N ASN A 169 -35.73 -4.98 17.23
CA ASN A 169 -37.04 -4.36 17.06
C ASN A 169 -38.16 -5.38 17.33
N GLN A 170 -38.10 -6.57 16.73
CA GLN A 170 -39.08 -7.64 17.00
C GLN A 170 -39.18 -7.95 18.51
N MET A 171 -38.04 -8.09 19.19
CA MET A 171 -38.04 -8.37 20.63
C MET A 171 -38.52 -7.19 21.48
N TYR A 172 -38.36 -5.96 20.99
CA TYR A 172 -38.89 -4.78 21.66
C TYR A 172 -40.41 -4.71 21.50
N ASP A 173 -40.94 -4.97 20.30
CA ASP A 173 -42.38 -5.03 20.04
C ASP A 173 -43.05 -6.13 20.90
N GLU A 174 -42.43 -7.32 21.00
CA GLU A 174 -42.87 -8.38 21.92
C GLU A 174 -42.89 -7.92 23.40
N LEU A 175 -41.93 -7.11 23.82
CA LEU A 175 -41.89 -6.59 25.19
C LEU A 175 -43.00 -5.55 25.44
N LEU A 176 -43.39 -4.77 24.44
CA LEU A 176 -44.51 -3.82 24.50
C LEU A 176 -45.85 -4.55 24.50
N GLU A 177 -46.06 -5.49 23.58
CA GLU A 177 -47.30 -6.28 23.48
C GLU A 177 -47.62 -7.04 24.78
N ASN A 178 -46.58 -7.61 25.41
CA ASN A 178 -46.72 -8.32 26.69
C ASN A 178 -46.73 -7.39 27.91
N ALA A 179 -46.75 -6.05 27.71
CA ALA A 179 -46.68 -5.03 28.75
C ALA A 179 -45.51 -5.22 29.75
N ILE A 180 -44.39 -5.76 29.25
CA ILE A 180 -43.21 -6.07 30.07
C ILE A 180 -42.39 -4.80 30.33
N ILE A 181 -42.39 -3.81 29.44
CA ILE A 181 -41.79 -2.48 29.71
C ILE A 181 -42.71 -1.38 29.18
N PRO A 182 -42.68 -0.17 29.77
CA PRO A 182 -43.34 0.98 29.18
C PRO A 182 -42.61 1.43 27.91
N GLU A 183 -43.36 1.98 26.95
CA GLU A 183 -42.85 2.55 25.71
C GLU A 183 -41.72 3.58 26.00
N ILE A 184 -40.69 3.53 25.16
CA ILE A 184 -39.54 4.44 25.19
C ILE A 184 -39.69 5.39 24.01
N GLU A 185 -39.30 6.65 24.19
CA GLU A 185 -39.16 7.60 23.08
C GLU A 185 -38.05 7.14 22.13
N ARG A 186 -38.40 6.88 20.88
CA ARG A 186 -37.47 6.39 19.86
C ARG A 186 -37.05 7.55 18.95
N GLU A 187 -35.75 7.67 18.70
CA GLU A 187 -35.20 8.60 17.73
C GLU A 187 -35.52 8.17 16.28
N SER A 188 -35.68 6.86 16.06
CA SER A 188 -36.06 6.29 14.77
C SER A 188 -36.99 5.08 14.93
N GLU A 189 -38.04 5.03 14.10
CA GLU A 189 -38.94 3.89 13.98
C GLU A 189 -38.23 2.65 13.38
N ASP A 190 -37.16 2.86 12.61
CA ASP A 190 -36.49 1.80 11.86
C ASP A 190 -35.41 1.07 12.68
N GLU A 191 -34.73 1.75 13.61
CA GLU A 191 -33.58 1.17 14.32
C GLU A 191 -33.45 1.66 15.76
N LEU A 192 -33.31 0.73 16.71
CA LEU A 192 -33.06 1.04 18.12
C LEU A 192 -31.62 1.51 18.36
N SER A 193 -31.41 2.74 18.84
CA SER A 193 -30.10 3.31 19.14
C SER A 193 -29.36 2.54 20.26
N ILE A 194 -28.05 2.75 20.41
CA ILE A 194 -27.29 2.08 21.49
C ILE A 194 -27.73 2.57 22.87
N ASP A 195 -28.14 3.83 22.97
CA ASP A 195 -28.65 4.43 24.19
C ASP A 195 -30.06 3.91 24.49
N GLU A 196 -30.92 3.77 23.48
CA GLU A 196 -32.24 3.13 23.61
C GLU A 196 -32.12 1.66 24.03
N LEU A 197 -31.19 0.89 23.46
CA LEU A 197 -30.92 -0.49 23.90
C LEU A 197 -30.46 -0.53 25.37
N SER A 198 -29.74 0.49 25.83
CA SER A 198 -29.30 0.60 27.22
C SER A 198 -30.46 0.96 28.15
N GLN A 199 -31.33 1.89 27.76
CA GLN A 199 -32.57 2.23 28.47
C GLN A 199 -33.52 1.03 28.60
N ILE A 200 -33.63 0.19 27.55
CA ILE A 200 -34.38 -1.07 27.61
C ILE A 200 -33.78 -2.00 28.67
N VAL A 201 -32.45 -2.10 28.75
CA VAL A 201 -31.77 -2.91 29.76
C VAL A 201 -32.04 -2.39 31.17
N GLU A 202 -32.05 -1.06 31.38
CA GLU A 202 -32.36 -0.42 32.66
C GLU A 202 -33.81 -0.69 33.09
N LYS A 203 -34.80 -0.45 32.21
CA LYS A 203 -36.21 -0.74 32.49
C LYS A 203 -36.46 -2.23 32.79
N LEU A 204 -35.76 -3.13 32.09
CA LEU A 204 -35.80 -4.57 32.38
C LEU A 204 -35.15 -4.90 33.73
N ASP A 205 -34.10 -4.16 34.12
CA ASP A 205 -33.46 -4.31 35.43
C ASP A 205 -34.37 -3.87 36.57
N GLU A 206 -35.06 -2.73 36.44
CA GLU A 206 -36.09 -2.28 37.40
C GLU A 206 -37.21 -3.32 37.57
N LYS A 207 -37.71 -3.89 36.47
CA LYS A 207 -38.72 -4.95 36.50
C LYS A 207 -38.21 -6.22 37.20
N VAL A 208 -36.97 -6.64 36.92
CA VAL A 208 -36.37 -7.80 37.59
C VAL A 208 -36.21 -7.55 39.09
N GLU A 209 -35.77 -6.36 39.50
CA GLU A 209 -35.67 -5.97 40.92
C GLU A 209 -37.04 -5.91 41.61
N ALA A 210 -38.08 -5.44 40.93
CA ALA A 210 -39.44 -5.45 41.46
C ALA A 210 -39.93 -6.88 41.73
N TYR A 211 -39.65 -7.83 40.82
CA TYR A 211 -39.94 -9.24 41.05
C TYR A 211 -39.12 -9.83 42.21
N ASP A 212 -37.85 -9.45 42.37
CA ASP A 212 -37.01 -9.91 43.47
C ASP A 212 -37.56 -9.45 44.84
N LYS A 213 -37.93 -8.18 44.96
CA LYS A 213 -38.60 -7.63 46.16
C LYS A 213 -39.94 -8.32 46.44
N ALA A 214 -40.74 -8.60 45.41
CA ALA A 214 -42.03 -9.28 45.55
C ALA A 214 -41.90 -10.75 45.99
N ILE A 215 -40.79 -11.42 45.63
CA ILE A 215 -40.49 -12.80 46.06
C ILE A 215 -40.09 -12.82 47.55
N GLU A 216 -39.31 -11.84 48.00
CA GLU A 216 -38.87 -11.72 49.40
C GLU A 216 -40.04 -11.41 50.34
N ALA A 217 -40.96 -10.52 49.92
CA ALA A 217 -42.08 -10.05 50.74
C ALA A 217 -43.20 -11.10 50.97
N ARG A 218 -43.31 -12.15 50.14
CA ARG A 218 -44.38 -13.17 50.25
C ARG A 218 -43.94 -14.36 51.07
N GLU A 219 -44.79 -14.92 51.92
CA GLU A 219 -44.45 -16.08 52.77
C GLU A 219 -44.78 -17.45 52.12
N SER A 220 -45.77 -17.50 51.22
CA SER A 220 -46.23 -18.74 50.57
C SER A 220 -45.26 -19.29 49.52
N GLY A 221 -44.91 -20.58 49.63
CA GLY A 221 -43.98 -21.26 48.73
C GLY A 221 -44.47 -21.44 47.29
N SER A 222 -45.78 -21.55 47.07
CA SER A 222 -46.39 -21.68 45.73
C SER A 222 -46.32 -20.36 44.96
N GLU A 223 -46.60 -19.24 45.62
CA GLU A 223 -46.56 -17.90 45.03
C GLU A 223 -45.14 -17.46 44.69
N ARG A 224 -44.17 -17.76 45.57
CA ARG A 224 -42.74 -17.56 45.27
C ARG A 224 -42.29 -18.34 44.03
N LYS A 225 -42.83 -19.55 43.81
CA LYS A 225 -42.51 -20.37 42.63
C LYS A 225 -43.09 -19.77 41.35
N HIS A 226 -44.31 -19.22 41.40
CA HIS A 226 -44.93 -18.52 40.28
C HIS A 226 -44.15 -17.25 39.88
N LEU A 227 -43.83 -16.39 40.84
CA LEU A 227 -43.05 -15.17 40.58
C LEU A 227 -41.64 -15.47 40.04
N ARG A 228 -41.00 -16.54 40.52
CA ARG A 228 -39.71 -17.01 39.96
C ARG A 228 -39.83 -17.48 38.51
N PHE A 229 -40.99 -18.02 38.11
CA PHE A 229 -41.25 -18.42 36.74
C PHE A 229 -41.41 -17.19 35.85
N GLU A 230 -42.24 -16.22 36.26
CA GLU A 230 -42.46 -14.97 35.53
C GLU A 230 -41.17 -14.14 35.37
N ARG A 231 -40.35 -14.03 36.43
CA ARG A 231 -39.04 -13.33 36.40
C ARG A 231 -38.07 -13.90 35.35
N LYS A 232 -38.20 -15.16 34.93
CA LYS A 232 -37.29 -15.75 33.94
C LYS A 232 -37.36 -15.02 32.60
N VAL A 233 -38.53 -14.53 32.21
CA VAL A 233 -38.75 -13.89 30.91
C VAL A 233 -38.02 -12.54 30.85
N PRO A 234 -38.25 -11.56 31.75
CA PRO A 234 -37.47 -10.31 31.78
C PRO A 234 -35.97 -10.53 31.89
N LYS A 235 -35.52 -11.50 32.71
CA LYS A 235 -34.09 -11.81 32.88
C LYS A 235 -33.44 -12.33 31.58
N GLN A 236 -34.18 -13.09 30.77
CA GLN A 236 -33.70 -13.54 29.46
C GLN A 236 -33.60 -12.37 28.47
N TYR A 237 -34.62 -11.51 28.39
CA TYR A 237 -34.60 -10.34 27.52
C TYR A 237 -33.47 -9.38 27.91
N ARG A 238 -33.28 -9.10 29.22
CA ARG A 238 -32.15 -8.29 29.72
C ARG A 238 -30.80 -8.78 29.20
N LYS A 239 -30.55 -10.10 29.27
CA LYS A 239 -29.29 -10.68 28.78
C LYS A 239 -29.14 -10.51 27.26
N LYS A 240 -30.23 -10.65 26.50
CA LYS A 240 -30.24 -10.47 25.04
C LYS A 240 -30.00 -9.01 24.64
N PHE A 241 -30.69 -8.05 25.26
CA PHE A 241 -30.52 -6.62 24.96
C PHE A 241 -29.12 -6.11 25.33
N ARG A 242 -28.52 -6.60 26.42
CA ARG A 242 -27.11 -6.33 26.74
C ARG A 242 -26.15 -6.85 25.67
N ASP A 243 -26.39 -8.06 25.16
CA ASP A 243 -25.61 -8.63 24.04
C ASP A 243 -25.84 -7.85 22.73
N PHE A 244 -27.06 -7.37 22.47
CA PHE A 244 -27.36 -6.53 21.31
C PHE A 244 -26.63 -5.18 21.37
N ALA A 245 -26.63 -4.49 22.51
CA ALA A 245 -25.90 -3.24 22.69
C ALA A 245 -24.40 -3.42 22.44
N ALA A 246 -23.79 -4.44 23.05
CA ALA A 246 -22.36 -4.74 22.87
C ALA A 246 -22.01 -5.08 21.41
N ARG A 247 -22.85 -5.87 20.72
CA ARG A 247 -22.64 -6.22 19.31
C ARG A 247 -22.84 -5.03 18.38
N LYS A 248 -23.83 -4.18 18.65
CA LYS A 248 -24.09 -2.98 17.85
C LYS A 248 -22.94 -1.98 17.97
N GLN A 249 -22.40 -1.77 19.18
CA GLN A 249 -21.18 -0.98 19.38
C GLN A 249 -19.99 -1.56 18.59
N LYS A 250 -19.82 -2.89 18.64
CA LYS A 250 -18.77 -3.57 17.88
C LYS A 250 -18.93 -3.39 16.37
N TYR A 251 -20.14 -3.52 15.82
CA TYR A 251 -20.35 -3.35 14.38
C TYR A 251 -20.08 -1.92 13.92
N ARG A 252 -20.40 -0.91 14.76
CA ARG A 252 -20.02 0.48 14.51
C ARG A 252 -18.50 0.66 14.44
N GLN A 253 -17.76 0.13 15.42
CA GLN A 253 -16.28 0.14 15.39
C GLN A 253 -15.71 -0.61 14.18
N ASP A 254 -16.30 -1.77 13.83
CA ASP A 254 -15.90 -2.52 12.64
C ASP A 254 -16.08 -1.68 11.36
N MET A 255 -17.17 -0.91 11.25
CA MET A 255 -17.44 -0.01 10.12
C MET A 255 -16.47 1.18 10.04
N GLU A 256 -16.13 1.77 11.19
CA GLU A 256 -15.10 2.82 11.28
C GLU A 256 -13.75 2.29 10.79
N ILE A 257 -13.35 1.10 11.24
CA ILE A 257 -12.10 0.46 10.79
C ILE A 257 -12.16 0.14 9.30
N PHE A 258 -13.28 -0.36 8.76
CA PHE A 258 -13.38 -0.64 7.33
C PHE A 258 -13.14 0.62 6.49
N GLY A 259 -13.75 1.76 6.85
CA GLY A 259 -13.79 2.93 5.98
C GLY A 259 -14.29 2.55 4.58
N GLN A 260 -13.43 2.68 3.57
CA GLN A 260 -13.74 2.28 2.18
C GLN A 260 -13.40 0.82 1.84
N ARG A 261 -12.75 0.09 2.75
CA ARG A 261 -12.23 -1.28 2.54
C ARG A 261 -13.34 -2.33 2.70
N ASN A 262 -13.11 -3.52 2.15
CA ASN A 262 -14.05 -4.65 2.25
C ASN A 262 -13.70 -5.64 3.38
N SER A 263 -12.48 -5.58 3.92
CA SER A 263 -11.98 -6.51 4.94
C SER A 263 -10.82 -5.89 5.72
N TYR A 264 -10.64 -6.30 6.97
CA TYR A 264 -9.44 -5.97 7.76
C TYR A 264 -9.04 -7.16 8.65
N SER A 265 -7.77 -7.21 9.09
CA SER A 265 -7.25 -8.24 10.00
C SER A 265 -7.42 -7.87 11.47
N LYS A 266 -7.83 -8.81 12.33
CA LYS A 266 -8.05 -8.54 13.77
C LYS A 266 -6.80 -8.16 14.57
N THR A 267 -5.61 -8.45 14.05
CA THR A 267 -4.34 -8.16 14.75
C THR A 267 -3.60 -6.96 14.20
N ASP A 268 -3.85 -6.63 12.93
CA ASP A 268 -3.26 -5.50 12.22
C ASP A 268 -4.39 -4.85 11.42
N HIS A 269 -5.02 -3.83 12.00
CA HIS A 269 -6.26 -3.25 11.48
C HIS A 269 -6.07 -2.56 10.13
N ASP A 270 -4.84 -2.19 9.77
CA ASP A 270 -4.52 -1.54 8.49
C ASP A 270 -4.30 -2.56 7.36
N ALA A 271 -4.01 -3.82 7.71
CA ALA A 271 -3.81 -4.89 6.74
C ALA A 271 -5.14 -5.37 6.13
N THR A 272 -5.15 -5.51 4.81
CA THR A 272 -6.32 -5.97 4.04
C THR A 272 -6.09 -7.39 3.53
N PHE A 273 -7.15 -8.18 3.36
CA PHE A 273 -7.01 -9.53 2.80
C PHE A 273 -6.81 -9.47 1.29
N MET A 274 -5.68 -10.01 0.84
CA MET A 274 -5.28 -10.03 -0.54
C MET A 274 -4.90 -11.44 -0.98
N ARG A 275 -5.15 -11.75 -2.25
CA ARG A 275 -4.73 -13.04 -2.82
C ARG A 275 -3.23 -12.99 -3.14
N MET A 276 -2.45 -13.72 -2.36
CA MET A 276 -1.00 -13.87 -2.52
C MET A 276 -0.70 -15.04 -3.47
N LYS A 277 0.38 -14.95 -4.25
CA LYS A 277 0.79 -15.98 -5.22
C LYS A 277 1.93 -16.86 -4.65
N ASP A 278 1.74 -17.40 -3.45
CA ASP A 278 2.82 -18.07 -2.70
C ASP A 278 2.95 -19.59 -2.94
N ASP A 279 1.94 -20.22 -3.55
CA ASP A 279 1.92 -21.67 -3.76
C ASP A 279 2.78 -22.06 -4.97
N HIS A 280 3.48 -23.20 -4.88
CA HIS A 280 4.20 -23.86 -5.98
C HIS A 280 3.28 -24.09 -7.20
N MET A 281 1.99 -24.35 -6.93
CA MET A 281 0.94 -24.49 -7.95
C MET A 281 0.29 -23.16 -8.37
N ARG A 282 0.70 -22.02 -7.78
CA ARG A 282 0.16 -20.66 -7.99
C ARG A 282 -1.36 -20.52 -7.75
N ASN A 283 -1.98 -21.45 -7.02
CA ASN A 283 -3.42 -21.42 -6.71
C ASN A 283 -3.81 -20.20 -5.85
N GLY A 284 -2.84 -19.64 -5.14
CA GLY A 284 -2.90 -18.36 -4.45
C GLY A 284 -3.80 -18.34 -3.22
N GLN A 285 -3.21 -18.01 -2.07
CA GLN A 285 -3.90 -18.00 -0.78
C GLN A 285 -4.35 -16.59 -0.41
N LEU A 286 -5.54 -16.44 0.16
CA LEU A 286 -5.96 -15.19 0.80
C LEU A 286 -5.22 -15.03 2.12
N LYS A 287 -4.45 -13.95 2.25
CA LYS A 287 -3.74 -13.58 3.48
C LYS A 287 -3.87 -12.09 3.74
N ALA A 288 -3.77 -11.70 5.00
CA ALA A 288 -3.63 -10.28 5.34
C ALA A 288 -2.29 -9.76 4.82
N GLY A 289 -2.32 -8.64 4.12
CA GLY A 289 -1.15 -8.05 3.52
C GLY A 289 -1.38 -6.62 3.09
N TYR A 290 -0.32 -6.08 2.52
CA TYR A 290 -0.27 -4.73 1.98
C TYR A 290 0.08 -4.79 0.50
N ASN A 291 -0.51 -3.88 -0.28
CA ASN A 291 -0.16 -3.68 -1.67
C ASN A 291 0.90 -2.58 -1.75
N VAL A 292 2.12 -2.97 -2.05
CA VAL A 292 3.27 -2.06 -2.14
C VAL A 292 3.42 -1.62 -3.58
N GLN A 293 3.42 -0.31 -3.78
CA GLN A 293 3.64 0.34 -5.06
C GLN A 293 5.07 0.84 -5.08
N LEU A 294 5.75 0.65 -6.21
CA LEU A 294 7.15 0.99 -6.37
C LEU A 294 7.36 1.70 -7.70
N ALA A 295 8.05 2.83 -7.66
CA ALA A 295 8.57 3.52 -8.82
C ALA A 295 10.07 3.23 -8.92
N THR A 296 10.51 2.76 -10.09
CA THR A 296 11.91 2.41 -10.35
C THR A 296 12.43 3.07 -11.61
N GLU A 297 13.74 3.24 -11.64
CA GLU A 297 14.49 3.59 -12.84
C GLU A 297 15.90 2.99 -12.73
N GLY A 298 16.42 2.48 -13.85
CA GLY A 298 17.73 1.82 -13.88
C GLY A 298 17.80 0.64 -12.90
N GLN A 299 16.68 -0.02 -12.62
CA GLN A 299 16.43 -1.05 -11.59
C GLN A 299 16.86 -0.62 -10.17
N TYR A 300 16.68 0.66 -9.83
CA TYR A 300 16.74 1.18 -8.47
C TYR A 300 15.34 1.60 -8.02
N ALA A 301 15.01 1.36 -6.75
CA ALA A 301 13.81 1.90 -6.13
C ALA A 301 13.99 3.40 -5.87
N LEU A 302 13.14 4.24 -6.44
CA LEU A 302 13.22 5.70 -6.28
C LEU A 302 12.15 6.24 -5.34
N ALA A 303 10.94 5.68 -5.41
CA ALA A 303 9.83 6.02 -4.53
C ALA A 303 8.95 4.79 -4.31
N TYR A 304 8.26 4.75 -3.17
CA TYR A 304 7.38 3.66 -2.81
C TYR A 304 6.24 4.16 -1.94
N ASP A 305 5.14 3.39 -1.92
CA ASP A 305 4.01 3.64 -1.03
C ASP A 305 3.24 2.34 -0.76
N VAL A 306 2.38 2.37 0.26
CA VAL A 306 1.67 1.21 0.79
C VAL A 306 0.17 1.47 0.78
N PHE A 307 -0.55 0.65 0.03
CA PHE A 307 -2.01 0.76 -0.09
C PHE A 307 -2.73 -0.45 0.52
N PRO A 308 -3.91 -0.23 1.13
CA PRO A 308 -4.79 -1.30 1.55
C PRO A 308 -5.54 -1.95 0.37
N ASN A 309 -5.45 -1.38 -0.83
CA ASN A 309 -6.21 -1.81 -2.00
C ASN A 309 -5.65 -3.12 -2.60
N PRO A 310 -6.46 -4.18 -2.77
CA PRO A 310 -5.97 -5.44 -3.36
C PRO A 310 -5.61 -5.36 -4.85
N THR A 311 -6.09 -4.34 -5.56
CA THR A 311 -5.92 -4.14 -7.01
C THR A 311 -5.19 -2.83 -7.27
N ASP A 312 -4.32 -2.83 -8.27
CA ASP A 312 -3.36 -1.75 -8.52
C ASP A 312 -3.98 -0.55 -9.27
N THR A 313 -5.12 -0.73 -9.94
CA THR A 313 -5.75 0.33 -10.75
C THR A 313 -5.97 1.63 -10.00
N ARG A 314 -6.40 1.56 -8.73
CA ARG A 314 -6.74 2.76 -7.93
C ARG A 314 -5.61 3.30 -7.08
N THR A 315 -4.50 2.59 -7.02
CA THR A 315 -3.32 3.07 -6.29
C THR A 315 -2.49 4.00 -7.17
N PHE A 316 -2.75 4.03 -8.48
CA PHE A 316 -1.96 4.78 -9.45
C PHE A 316 -1.92 6.29 -9.19
N VAL A 317 -3.07 6.98 -9.28
CA VAL A 317 -3.13 8.44 -9.10
C VAL A 317 -2.63 8.85 -7.72
N PRO A 318 -3.10 8.25 -6.60
CA PRO A 318 -2.57 8.59 -5.28
C PRO A 318 -1.06 8.35 -5.13
N PHE A 319 -0.52 7.34 -5.82
CA PHE A 319 0.93 7.09 -5.79
C PHE A 319 1.71 8.13 -6.59
N LEU A 320 1.18 8.59 -7.72
CA LEU A 320 1.78 9.70 -8.48
C LEU A 320 1.75 11.00 -7.67
N ASP A 321 0.63 11.33 -7.03
CA ASP A 321 0.52 12.47 -6.10
C ASP A 321 1.60 12.40 -5.01
N HIS A 322 1.73 11.22 -4.38
CA HIS A 322 2.73 11.01 -3.34
C HIS A 322 4.17 11.20 -3.84
N ILE A 323 4.48 10.78 -5.07
CA ILE A 323 5.82 10.97 -5.67
C ILE A 323 6.12 12.45 -5.87
N GLU A 324 5.19 13.22 -6.43
CA GLU A 324 5.38 14.65 -6.69
C GLU A 324 5.50 15.47 -5.41
N GLU A 325 4.68 15.17 -4.41
CA GLU A 325 4.68 15.88 -3.14
C GLU A 325 5.96 15.61 -2.33
N ASN A 326 6.49 14.38 -2.38
CA ASN A 326 7.46 13.90 -1.41
C ASN A 326 8.82 13.51 -2.00
N TYR A 327 8.94 13.21 -3.28
CA TYR A 327 10.18 12.65 -3.84
C TYR A 327 10.77 13.52 -4.96
N PHE A 328 10.09 13.65 -6.10
CA PHE A 328 10.61 14.36 -7.27
C PHE A 328 9.51 14.63 -8.31
N GLU A 329 9.78 15.55 -9.25
CA GLU A 329 8.89 15.83 -10.38
C GLU A 329 8.80 14.62 -11.33
N LEU A 330 7.59 14.27 -11.76
CA LEU A 330 7.38 13.13 -12.66
C LEU A 330 8.03 13.37 -14.03
N PRO A 331 8.74 12.35 -14.57
CA PRO A 331 9.37 12.45 -15.88
C PRO A 331 8.34 12.40 -17.01
N LYS A 332 8.81 12.59 -18.24
CA LYS A 332 7.98 12.63 -19.45
C LYS A 332 7.15 11.37 -19.63
N TYR A 333 7.76 10.20 -19.44
CA TYR A 333 7.11 8.90 -19.67
C TYR A 333 6.79 8.18 -18.36
N ILE A 334 5.51 7.84 -18.17
CA ILE A 334 5.06 7.04 -17.02
C ILE A 334 4.71 5.64 -17.52
N VAL A 335 5.49 4.66 -17.11
CA VAL A 335 5.43 3.29 -17.63
C VAL A 335 4.82 2.37 -16.58
N ALA A 336 3.75 1.66 -16.89
CA ALA A 336 3.11 0.76 -15.93
C ALA A 336 2.49 -0.49 -16.58
N ASP A 337 2.08 -1.43 -15.71
CA ASP A 337 1.48 -2.69 -16.12
C ASP A 337 0.02 -2.56 -16.60
N ALA A 338 -0.57 -3.67 -17.07
CA ALA A 338 -1.94 -3.65 -17.57
C ALA A 338 -3.02 -3.43 -16.49
N GLY A 339 -2.68 -3.70 -15.22
CA GLY A 339 -3.52 -3.49 -14.07
C GLY A 339 -3.78 -2.01 -13.79
N TYR A 340 -2.86 -1.11 -14.17
CA TYR A 340 -3.06 0.34 -14.06
C TYR A 340 -3.87 0.95 -15.21
N GLY A 341 -4.06 0.24 -16.33
CA GLY A 341 -4.77 0.76 -17.50
C GLY A 341 -6.27 0.96 -17.26
N SER A 342 -6.68 2.20 -16.99
CA SER A 342 -8.08 2.61 -16.83
C SER A 342 -8.33 4.01 -17.38
N GLU A 343 -9.58 4.30 -17.75
CA GLU A 343 -9.99 5.59 -18.33
C GLU A 343 -9.61 6.78 -17.45
N GLN A 344 -9.87 6.65 -16.14
CA GLN A 344 -9.55 7.65 -15.13
C GLN A 344 -8.03 7.89 -15.02
N ASN A 345 -7.22 6.82 -15.08
CA ASN A 345 -5.77 6.96 -14.95
C ASN A 345 -5.15 7.57 -16.21
N TYR A 346 -5.65 7.25 -17.41
CA TYR A 346 -5.17 7.92 -18.62
C TYR A 346 -5.58 9.38 -18.67
N GLU A 347 -6.80 9.70 -18.25
CA GLU A 347 -7.28 11.08 -18.13
C GLU A 347 -6.37 11.88 -17.19
N ASP A 348 -6.04 11.35 -16.01
CA ASP A 348 -5.14 12.02 -15.08
C ASP A 348 -3.75 12.30 -15.69
N VAL A 349 -3.13 11.29 -16.31
CA VAL A 349 -1.78 11.44 -16.86
C VAL A 349 -1.76 12.38 -18.09
N LEU A 350 -2.75 12.29 -18.98
CA LEU A 350 -2.79 13.06 -20.22
C LEU A 350 -3.28 14.49 -20.00
N GLU A 351 -4.33 14.68 -19.21
CA GLU A 351 -5.03 15.96 -19.08
C GLU A 351 -4.57 16.75 -17.86
N ASN A 352 -4.33 16.11 -16.71
CA ASN A 352 -3.92 16.84 -15.49
C ASN A 352 -2.41 17.03 -15.40
N ARG A 353 -1.62 16.00 -15.77
CA ARG A 353 -0.15 16.00 -15.61
C ARG A 353 0.61 16.33 -16.88
N GLU A 354 -0.08 16.33 -18.02
CA GLU A 354 0.52 16.56 -19.35
C GLU A 354 1.74 15.65 -19.60
N ARG A 355 1.67 14.39 -19.15
CA ARG A 355 2.71 13.36 -19.33
C ARG A 355 2.23 12.28 -20.31
N THR A 356 3.15 11.43 -20.76
CA THR A 356 2.86 10.35 -21.70
C THR A 356 2.69 9.01 -20.97
N PRO A 357 1.48 8.43 -20.90
CA PRO A 357 1.26 7.13 -20.28
C PRO A 357 1.68 5.99 -21.23
N LEU A 358 2.75 5.30 -20.90
CA LEU A 358 3.15 4.04 -21.53
C LEU A 358 2.61 2.86 -20.72
N ILE A 359 1.28 2.75 -20.69
CA ILE A 359 0.56 1.76 -19.89
C ILE A 359 -0.31 0.94 -20.85
N THR A 360 -0.28 -0.38 -20.74
CA THR A 360 -1.21 -1.21 -21.52
C THR A 360 -2.56 -1.29 -20.83
N TYR A 361 -3.65 -1.54 -21.55
CA TYR A 361 -4.93 -1.91 -20.94
C TYR A 361 -5.14 -3.43 -20.95
N ASN A 362 -6.04 -3.93 -20.11
CA ASN A 362 -6.27 -5.36 -19.88
C ASN A 362 -6.51 -6.21 -21.15
N GLN A 363 -7.15 -5.65 -22.17
CA GLN A 363 -7.45 -6.35 -23.43
C GLN A 363 -6.33 -6.23 -24.49
N TYR A 364 -5.35 -5.34 -24.31
CA TYR A 364 -4.32 -5.03 -25.31
C TYR A 364 -3.63 -6.26 -25.89
N ARG A 365 -3.22 -7.21 -25.03
CA ARG A 365 -2.56 -8.46 -25.47
C ARG A 365 -3.53 -9.46 -26.08
N LYS A 366 -4.80 -9.46 -25.66
CA LYS A 366 -5.82 -10.39 -26.16
C LYS A 366 -6.27 -9.97 -27.55
N GLU A 367 -6.42 -8.68 -27.80
CA GLU A 367 -6.79 -8.10 -29.09
C GLU A 367 -5.81 -8.45 -30.20
N LYS A 368 -4.51 -8.60 -29.88
CA LYS A 368 -3.49 -9.01 -30.86
C LYS A 368 -3.57 -10.49 -31.27
N LYS A 369 -4.30 -11.34 -30.54
CA LYS A 369 -4.38 -12.77 -30.86
C LYS A 369 -5.32 -13.01 -32.05
N LYS A 370 -4.92 -13.89 -32.98
CA LYS A 370 -5.71 -14.28 -34.16
C LYS A 370 -7.17 -14.64 -33.80
N LYS A 371 -7.36 -15.48 -32.78
CA LYS A 371 -8.69 -15.88 -32.29
C LYS A 371 -9.59 -14.69 -31.89
N TYR A 372 -9.02 -13.59 -31.41
CA TYR A 372 -9.80 -12.41 -31.04
C TYR A 372 -10.13 -11.56 -32.28
N ARG A 373 -9.12 -11.27 -33.12
CA ARG A 373 -9.29 -10.45 -34.33
C ARG A 373 -10.26 -11.07 -35.33
N ASP A 374 -10.17 -12.38 -35.50
CA ASP A 374 -10.96 -13.11 -36.50
C ASP A 374 -12.36 -13.47 -35.97
N ASN A 375 -12.71 -13.12 -34.73
CA ASN A 375 -14.02 -13.40 -34.17
C ASN A 375 -15.01 -12.30 -34.57
N PRO A 376 -15.98 -12.58 -35.47
CA PRO A 376 -16.92 -11.58 -35.94
C PRO A 376 -17.90 -11.14 -34.84
N PHE A 377 -18.07 -11.90 -33.76
CA PHE A 377 -19.05 -11.58 -32.72
C PHE A 377 -18.55 -10.54 -31.69
N HIS A 378 -17.28 -10.16 -31.73
CA HIS A 378 -16.74 -9.08 -30.89
C HIS A 378 -17.03 -7.71 -31.52
N SER A 379 -17.75 -6.86 -30.78
CA SER A 379 -18.13 -5.52 -31.27
C SER A 379 -16.94 -4.60 -31.57
N ALA A 380 -15.77 -4.87 -30.99
CA ALA A 380 -14.54 -4.13 -31.29
C ALA A 380 -14.00 -4.39 -32.72
N ASN A 381 -14.46 -5.46 -33.38
CA ASN A 381 -14.09 -5.81 -34.74
C ASN A 381 -15.15 -5.35 -35.77
N TRP A 382 -16.21 -4.67 -35.32
CA TRP A 382 -17.28 -4.21 -36.20
C TRP A 382 -16.88 -2.90 -36.85
N GLU A 383 -17.24 -2.74 -38.12
CA GLU A 383 -17.04 -1.49 -38.84
C GLU A 383 -17.97 -0.43 -38.27
N TYR A 384 -17.40 0.73 -37.94
CA TYR A 384 -18.12 1.90 -37.45
C TYR A 384 -18.14 2.96 -38.55
N ASN A 385 -19.33 3.38 -38.95
CA ASN A 385 -19.51 4.46 -39.92
C ASN A 385 -19.63 5.78 -39.16
N GLU A 386 -18.59 6.61 -39.22
CA GLU A 386 -18.55 7.90 -38.51
C GLU A 386 -19.55 8.92 -39.06
N GLU A 387 -19.80 8.92 -40.37
CA GLU A 387 -20.68 9.90 -41.03
C GLU A 387 -22.15 9.75 -40.60
N ASN A 388 -22.60 8.51 -40.42
CA ASN A 388 -24.00 8.17 -40.18
C ASN A 388 -24.25 7.57 -38.78
N ASP A 389 -23.21 7.50 -37.94
CA ASP A 389 -23.26 7.06 -36.53
C ASP A 389 -23.96 5.70 -36.32
N TYR A 390 -23.47 4.67 -37.02
CA TYR A 390 -23.92 3.29 -36.85
C TYR A 390 -22.80 2.26 -36.96
N PHE A 391 -22.99 1.11 -36.32
CA PHE A 391 -22.16 -0.09 -36.53
C PHE A 391 -22.85 -1.08 -37.45
N ILE A 392 -22.08 -1.91 -38.16
CA ILE A 392 -22.60 -3.04 -38.94
C ILE A 392 -22.38 -4.33 -38.15
N CYS A 393 -23.46 -5.08 -37.91
CA CYS A 393 -23.37 -6.36 -37.21
C CYS A 393 -22.94 -7.50 -38.17
N PRO A 394 -22.55 -8.68 -37.67
CA PRO A 394 -22.14 -9.82 -38.51
C PRO A 394 -23.23 -10.41 -39.40
N ASN A 395 -24.47 -9.94 -39.25
CA ASN A 395 -25.63 -10.30 -40.06
C ASN A 395 -26.08 -9.11 -40.94
N ASP A 396 -25.17 -8.18 -41.22
CA ASP A 396 -25.34 -6.99 -42.06
C ASP A 396 -26.48 -6.03 -41.66
N GLN A 397 -26.92 -6.09 -40.40
CA GLN A 397 -27.90 -5.16 -39.86
C GLN A 397 -27.22 -3.94 -39.24
N LYS A 398 -27.87 -2.78 -39.38
CA LYS A 398 -27.43 -1.53 -38.77
C LYS A 398 -27.70 -1.55 -37.27
N VAL A 399 -26.74 -1.05 -36.52
CA VAL A 399 -26.84 -0.83 -35.07
C VAL A 399 -26.70 0.67 -34.84
N THR A 400 -27.84 1.32 -34.68
CA THR A 400 -27.94 2.79 -34.66
C THR A 400 -27.87 3.33 -33.24
N PHE A 401 -27.39 4.57 -33.12
CA PHE A 401 -27.37 5.28 -31.85
C PHE A 401 -28.79 5.45 -31.28
N ARG A 402 -28.94 5.29 -29.96
CA ARG A 402 -30.21 5.48 -29.25
C ARG A 402 -30.15 6.60 -28.22
N TYR A 403 -29.22 6.51 -27.27
CA TYR A 403 -29.12 7.49 -26.18
C TYR A 403 -27.74 7.43 -25.50
N LEU A 404 -27.44 8.48 -24.71
CA LEU A 404 -26.28 8.52 -23.82
C LEU A 404 -26.64 7.91 -22.46
N SER A 405 -25.80 7.00 -21.97
CA SER A 405 -25.89 6.42 -20.64
C SER A 405 -24.72 6.88 -19.80
N HIS A 406 -25.02 7.62 -18.73
CA HIS A 406 -24.05 7.96 -17.69
C HIS A 406 -24.07 6.88 -16.62
N ARG A 407 -22.91 6.33 -16.29
CA ARG A 407 -22.77 5.30 -15.25
C ARG A 407 -21.68 5.72 -14.29
N ALA A 408 -22.06 5.97 -13.04
CA ALA A 408 -21.10 6.13 -11.97
C ALA A 408 -20.58 4.73 -11.56
N ASP A 409 -19.26 4.59 -11.45
CA ASP A 409 -18.69 3.47 -10.71
C ASP A 409 -19.02 3.62 -9.22
N ARG A 410 -18.81 2.55 -8.44
CA ARG A 410 -19.00 2.54 -6.97
C ARG A 410 -18.26 3.66 -6.23
N TYR A 411 -17.28 4.30 -6.88
CA TYR A 411 -16.39 5.33 -6.32
C TYR A 411 -16.63 6.72 -6.91
N GLY A 412 -17.76 6.91 -7.61
CA GLY A 412 -18.19 8.24 -8.07
C GLY A 412 -17.64 8.67 -9.43
N TYR A 413 -16.69 7.94 -10.03
CA TYR A 413 -16.22 8.24 -11.39
C TYR A 413 -17.32 7.95 -12.42
N ILE A 414 -17.73 8.98 -13.16
CA ILE A 414 -18.82 8.90 -14.15
C ILE A 414 -18.24 8.59 -15.52
N ARG A 415 -18.69 7.48 -16.09
CA ARG A 415 -18.40 7.12 -17.48
C ARG A 415 -19.58 7.43 -18.37
N THR A 416 -19.29 7.96 -19.55
CA THR A 416 -20.29 8.25 -20.57
C THR A 416 -20.23 7.19 -21.67
N PHE A 417 -21.33 6.47 -21.87
CA PHE A 417 -21.47 5.45 -22.91
C PHE A 417 -22.50 5.89 -23.94
N ARG A 418 -22.12 5.87 -25.22
CA ARG A 418 -23.07 5.91 -26.34
C ARG A 418 -23.67 4.51 -26.49
N VAL A 419 -24.99 4.42 -26.35
CA VAL A 419 -25.71 3.15 -26.45
C VAL A 419 -26.25 2.98 -27.86
N TYR A 420 -25.80 1.94 -28.53
CA TYR A 420 -26.27 1.55 -29.86
C TYR A 420 -27.14 0.30 -29.74
N GLU A 421 -28.20 0.23 -30.54
CA GLU A 421 -29.12 -0.91 -30.55
C GLU A 421 -29.36 -1.38 -31.99
N ALA A 422 -29.27 -2.69 -32.19
CA ALA A 422 -29.59 -3.29 -33.49
C ALA A 422 -31.05 -3.05 -33.85
N GLU A 423 -31.34 -2.90 -35.14
CA GLU A 423 -32.71 -2.67 -35.64
C GLU A 423 -33.64 -3.83 -35.30
N ASP A 424 -33.25 -5.07 -35.63
CA ASP A 424 -34.08 -6.24 -35.34
C ASP A 424 -33.26 -7.53 -35.20
N CYS A 425 -33.14 -8.05 -33.99
CA CYS A 425 -32.50 -9.34 -33.73
C CYS A 425 -33.49 -10.50 -33.57
N SER A 426 -34.77 -10.31 -33.86
CA SER A 426 -35.77 -11.38 -33.81
C SER A 426 -35.55 -12.37 -34.98
N GLY A 427 -35.48 -13.66 -34.69
CA GLY A 427 -35.22 -14.71 -35.70
C GLY A 427 -33.81 -14.77 -36.32
N CYS A 428 -32.83 -14.00 -35.82
CA CYS A 428 -31.48 -14.01 -36.39
C CYS A 428 -30.78 -15.38 -36.23
N PRO A 429 -30.23 -16.00 -37.30
CA PRO A 429 -29.61 -17.32 -37.24
C PRO A 429 -28.31 -17.33 -36.42
N LEU A 430 -27.66 -16.17 -36.28
CA LEU A 430 -26.41 -16.00 -35.54
C LEU A 430 -26.64 -15.61 -34.07
N ARG A 431 -27.89 -15.52 -33.60
CA ARG A 431 -28.24 -14.99 -32.27
C ARG A 431 -27.56 -15.76 -31.13
N SER A 432 -27.52 -17.09 -31.20
CA SER A 432 -26.93 -17.96 -30.17
C SER A 432 -25.45 -17.70 -29.90
N GLN A 433 -24.72 -17.24 -30.92
CA GLN A 433 -23.30 -16.89 -30.84
C GLN A 433 -23.08 -15.39 -30.61
N CYS A 434 -24.05 -14.56 -31.00
CA CYS A 434 -23.96 -13.12 -31.00
C CYS A 434 -24.44 -12.45 -29.70
N THR A 435 -25.50 -12.94 -29.04
CA THR A 435 -26.06 -12.27 -27.84
C THR A 435 -26.64 -13.26 -26.84
N GLN A 436 -26.49 -12.94 -25.55
CA GLN A 436 -27.13 -13.66 -24.44
C GLN A 436 -28.45 -13.00 -24.02
N ALA A 437 -28.89 -11.94 -24.71
CA ALA A 437 -30.13 -11.24 -24.38
C ALA A 437 -31.35 -12.16 -24.61
N LYS A 438 -32.34 -12.09 -23.70
CA LYS A 438 -33.60 -12.82 -23.82
C LYS A 438 -34.25 -12.54 -25.18
N GLU A 439 -34.86 -13.57 -25.75
CA GLU A 439 -35.62 -13.48 -27.01
C GLU A 439 -36.64 -12.32 -26.94
N GLY A 440 -36.76 -11.56 -28.04
CA GLY A 440 -37.49 -10.29 -28.08
C GLY A 440 -36.68 -9.05 -27.72
N ASN A 441 -35.43 -9.17 -27.24
CA ASN A 441 -34.53 -8.03 -27.06
C ASN A 441 -33.43 -7.98 -28.12
N ASN A 442 -33.10 -6.78 -28.58
CA ASN A 442 -32.03 -6.52 -29.55
C ASN A 442 -30.67 -6.47 -28.87
N ARG A 443 -29.61 -6.74 -29.65
CA ARG A 443 -28.23 -6.59 -29.18
C ARG A 443 -27.92 -5.11 -28.97
N LYS A 444 -27.45 -4.78 -27.77
CA LYS A 444 -27.00 -3.43 -27.39
C LYS A 444 -25.48 -3.38 -27.30
N ILE A 445 -24.90 -2.30 -27.79
CA ILE A 445 -23.46 -2.00 -27.67
C ILE A 445 -23.31 -0.76 -26.80
N TYR A 446 -22.36 -0.82 -25.88
CA TYR A 446 -21.94 0.31 -25.06
C TYR A 446 -20.58 0.78 -25.56
N TYR A 447 -20.55 1.92 -26.24
CA TYR A 447 -19.34 2.49 -26.80
C TYR A 447 -18.91 3.69 -25.96
N ASN A 448 -17.71 3.65 -25.41
CA ASN A 448 -17.12 4.79 -24.70
C ASN A 448 -16.07 5.45 -25.60
N ALA A 449 -16.43 6.58 -26.19
CA ALA A 449 -15.58 7.30 -27.13
C ALA A 449 -14.25 7.76 -26.51
N LYS A 450 -14.27 8.27 -25.26
CA LYS A 450 -13.06 8.72 -24.55
C LYS A 450 -12.11 7.55 -24.28
N TRP A 451 -12.65 6.42 -23.83
CA TRP A 451 -11.84 5.22 -23.61
C TRP A 451 -11.26 4.65 -24.91
N GLU A 452 -12.02 4.66 -26.02
CA GLU A 452 -11.52 4.20 -27.32
C GLU A 452 -10.42 5.10 -27.88
N SER A 453 -10.55 6.42 -27.75
CA SER A 453 -9.50 7.36 -28.18
C SER A 453 -8.23 7.18 -27.35
N GLN A 454 -8.32 7.04 -26.03
CA GLN A 454 -7.19 6.74 -25.15
C GLN A 454 -6.50 5.41 -25.52
N LYS A 455 -7.28 4.37 -25.84
CA LYS A 455 -6.73 3.09 -26.32
C LYS A 455 -6.03 3.23 -27.68
N ALA A 456 -6.58 4.03 -28.60
CA ALA A 456 -5.97 4.29 -29.89
C ALA A 456 -4.63 5.03 -29.72
N TYR A 457 -4.62 6.10 -28.92
CA TYR A 457 -3.41 6.85 -28.55
C TYR A 457 -2.34 5.92 -27.95
N THR A 458 -2.72 5.09 -26.97
CA THR A 458 -1.82 4.11 -26.33
C THR A 458 -1.27 3.11 -27.35
N ARG A 459 -2.08 2.63 -28.31
CA ARG A 459 -1.61 1.71 -29.36
C ARG A 459 -0.56 2.38 -30.25
N GLN A 460 -0.80 3.63 -30.64
CA GLN A 460 0.12 4.41 -31.45
C GLN A 460 1.45 4.62 -30.71
N GLN A 461 1.39 5.12 -29.47
CA GLN A 461 2.58 5.32 -28.64
C GLN A 461 3.36 4.02 -28.43
N LEU A 462 2.71 2.89 -28.18
CA LEU A 462 3.41 1.60 -28.03
C LEU A 462 3.89 0.97 -29.34
N SER A 463 3.54 1.55 -30.50
CA SER A 463 3.99 1.10 -31.81
C SER A 463 5.18 1.89 -32.36
N GLU A 464 5.37 3.11 -31.85
CA GLU A 464 6.56 3.93 -32.09
C GLU A 464 7.80 3.24 -31.48
N GLU A 465 8.96 3.39 -32.14
CA GLU A 465 10.20 2.65 -31.80
C GLU A 465 10.74 3.06 -30.42
N GLU A 466 10.93 4.36 -30.19
CA GLU A 466 11.47 4.94 -28.95
C GLU A 466 10.63 4.56 -27.70
N THR A 467 9.35 4.90 -27.72
CA THR A 467 8.40 4.60 -26.64
C THR A 467 8.12 3.10 -26.49
N GLY A 468 8.16 2.35 -27.58
CA GLY A 468 8.09 0.88 -27.57
C GLY A 468 9.28 0.25 -26.84
N GLU A 469 10.49 0.74 -27.07
CA GLU A 469 11.70 0.33 -26.37
C GLU A 469 11.65 0.68 -24.87
N ILE A 470 11.23 1.92 -24.53
CA ILE A 470 11.02 2.34 -23.14
C ILE A 470 10.04 1.40 -22.45
N TYR A 471 8.87 1.13 -23.05
CA TYR A 471 7.91 0.17 -22.48
C TYR A 471 8.50 -1.25 -22.33
N GLY A 472 9.35 -1.67 -23.28
CA GLY A 472 10.09 -2.93 -23.23
C GLY A 472 10.98 -3.06 -21.98
N LYS A 473 11.64 -1.97 -21.57
CA LYS A 473 12.49 -1.90 -20.37
C LYS A 473 11.72 -2.19 -19.08
N ARG A 474 10.40 -2.00 -19.03
CA ARG A 474 9.56 -2.27 -17.85
C ARG A 474 9.78 -3.65 -17.22
N LYS A 475 9.94 -4.68 -18.06
CA LYS A 475 10.13 -6.06 -17.58
C LYS A 475 11.47 -6.27 -16.89
N ILE A 476 12.51 -5.55 -17.33
CA ILE A 476 13.87 -5.67 -16.79
C ILE A 476 14.13 -4.67 -15.67
N ASP A 477 13.31 -3.63 -15.53
CA ASP A 477 13.53 -2.60 -14.52
C ASP A 477 12.90 -2.98 -13.17
N VAL A 478 11.58 -3.22 -13.13
CA VAL A 478 10.89 -3.41 -11.85
C VAL A 478 11.03 -4.83 -11.30
N GLU A 479 10.97 -5.85 -12.17
CA GLU A 479 10.98 -7.26 -11.73
C GLU A 479 12.24 -7.63 -10.93
N PRO A 480 13.47 -7.19 -11.31
CA PRO A 480 14.65 -7.47 -10.52
C PRO A 480 14.58 -6.86 -9.12
N VAL A 481 14.07 -5.64 -8.95
CA VAL A 481 14.00 -5.01 -7.62
C VAL A 481 13.13 -5.83 -6.66
N PHE A 482 11.96 -6.30 -7.12
CA PHE A 482 11.13 -7.22 -6.33
C PHE A 482 11.76 -8.60 -6.15
N GLY A 483 12.50 -9.10 -7.14
CA GLY A 483 13.29 -10.32 -7.05
C GLY A 483 14.36 -10.23 -5.97
N PHE A 484 15.12 -9.13 -5.92
CA PHE A 484 16.11 -8.86 -4.90
C PHE A 484 15.47 -8.76 -3.51
N LEU A 485 14.34 -8.07 -3.38
CA LEU A 485 13.61 -7.95 -2.11
C LEU A 485 13.12 -9.32 -1.61
N LYS A 486 12.44 -10.10 -2.46
CA LYS A 486 11.74 -11.32 -2.03
C LYS A 486 12.62 -12.57 -2.05
N ALA A 487 13.50 -12.73 -3.04
CA ALA A 487 14.33 -13.92 -3.18
C ALA A 487 15.69 -13.76 -2.49
N ASN A 488 16.36 -12.61 -2.68
CA ASN A 488 17.73 -12.42 -2.16
C ASN A 488 17.74 -11.93 -0.72
N LEU A 489 16.96 -10.90 -0.41
CA LEU A 489 16.77 -10.42 0.96
C LEU A 489 15.82 -11.31 1.77
N ARG A 490 15.01 -12.14 1.10
CA ARG A 490 13.97 -12.99 1.74
C ARG A 490 12.96 -12.16 2.54
N PHE A 491 12.74 -10.91 2.13
CA PHE A 491 11.76 -10.02 2.74
C PHE A 491 10.37 -10.29 2.14
N THR A 492 9.67 -11.28 2.70
CA THR A 492 8.35 -11.73 2.21
C THR A 492 7.22 -11.42 3.18
N ARG A 493 7.54 -10.95 4.39
CA ARG A 493 6.59 -10.64 5.45
C ARG A 493 7.10 -9.46 6.28
N MET A 494 6.18 -8.55 6.64
CA MET A 494 6.47 -7.43 7.54
C MET A 494 6.78 -7.93 8.96
N SER A 495 7.65 -7.20 9.66
CA SER A 495 7.94 -7.41 11.08
C SER A 495 7.14 -6.48 11.98
N VAL A 496 6.65 -5.36 11.44
CA VAL A 496 5.85 -4.35 12.16
C VAL A 496 4.38 -4.35 11.74
N ARG A 497 3.55 -3.56 12.44
CA ARG A 497 2.10 -3.43 12.24
C ARG A 497 1.72 -1.95 12.16
N GLY A 498 0.61 -1.67 11.50
CA GLY A 498 0.18 -0.30 11.18
C GLY A 498 0.84 0.23 9.91
N GLN A 499 0.08 0.99 9.13
CA GLN A 499 0.49 1.44 7.79
C GLN A 499 1.79 2.24 7.81
N ASP A 500 1.90 3.28 8.64
CA ASP A 500 3.10 4.15 8.70
C ASP A 500 4.37 3.38 9.09
N ASN A 501 4.24 2.45 10.04
CA ASN A 501 5.36 1.63 10.48
C ASN A 501 5.82 0.68 9.35
N VAL A 502 4.86 0.12 8.63
CA VAL A 502 5.12 -0.77 7.49
C VAL A 502 5.81 -0.01 6.36
N GLU A 503 5.39 1.22 6.10
CA GLU A 503 6.04 2.12 5.15
C GLU A 503 7.50 2.37 5.54
N ASN A 504 7.79 2.68 6.81
CA ASN A 504 9.16 2.87 7.29
C ASN A 504 10.00 1.58 7.13
N GLU A 505 9.45 0.41 7.50
CA GLU A 505 10.16 -0.86 7.34
C GLU A 505 10.49 -1.16 5.86
N LEU A 506 9.57 -0.83 4.95
CA LEU A 506 9.78 -0.97 3.51
C LEU A 506 10.85 -0.03 2.98
N GLY A 507 10.90 1.23 3.46
CA GLY A 507 11.96 2.17 3.10
C GLY A 507 13.35 1.63 3.39
N PHE A 508 13.55 1.08 4.58
CA PHE A 508 14.81 0.40 4.92
C PHE A 508 15.09 -0.80 3.99
N ALA A 509 14.07 -1.60 3.66
CA ALA A 509 14.24 -2.77 2.81
C ALA A 509 14.59 -2.41 1.36
N PHE A 510 13.90 -1.44 0.76
CA PHE A 510 14.18 -0.97 -0.59
C PHE A 510 15.51 -0.24 -0.67
N MET A 511 15.86 0.59 0.32
CA MET A 511 17.17 1.24 0.35
C MET A 511 18.30 0.20 0.51
N ALA A 512 18.10 -0.86 1.29
CA ALA A 512 19.05 -1.97 1.35
C ALA A 512 19.20 -2.71 0.01
N VAL A 513 18.12 -2.89 -0.77
CA VAL A 513 18.20 -3.43 -2.14
C VAL A 513 19.03 -2.51 -3.03
N ASN A 514 18.77 -1.20 -2.97
CA ASN A 514 19.50 -0.20 -3.73
C ASN A 514 21.00 -0.21 -3.42
N LEU A 515 21.37 -0.16 -2.13
CA LEU A 515 22.77 -0.13 -1.69
C LEU A 515 23.53 -1.39 -2.11
N ARG A 516 22.91 -2.57 -2.01
CA ARG A 516 23.54 -3.82 -2.49
C ARG A 516 23.84 -3.78 -3.97
N LYS A 517 22.91 -3.25 -4.76
CA LYS A 517 23.09 -3.11 -6.21
C LYS A 517 24.15 -2.06 -6.53
N TYR A 518 24.09 -0.90 -5.87
CA TYR A 518 25.00 0.21 -6.06
C TYR A 518 26.46 -0.22 -5.89
N ILE A 519 26.75 -0.99 -4.84
CA ILE A 519 28.10 -1.54 -4.62
C ILE A 519 28.46 -2.61 -5.64
N ALA A 520 27.54 -3.50 -5.98
CA ALA A 520 27.82 -4.54 -6.98
C ALA A 520 28.16 -3.96 -8.36
N LYS A 521 27.70 -2.73 -8.65
CA LYS A 521 28.05 -1.99 -9.87
C LYS A 521 29.35 -1.17 -9.75
N LYS A 522 29.80 -0.82 -8.53
CA LYS A 522 31.08 -0.11 -8.37
C LYS A 522 32.21 -1.03 -8.84
N PRO A 523 33.11 -0.57 -9.73
CA PRO A 523 34.26 -1.36 -10.12
C PRO A 523 35.08 -1.70 -8.87
N ASN A 524 35.44 -2.98 -8.72
CA ASN A 524 36.47 -3.35 -7.76
C ASN A 524 37.76 -2.65 -8.19
N PRO A 525 38.42 -1.85 -7.33
CA PRO A 525 39.82 -1.53 -7.54
C PRO A 525 40.53 -2.88 -7.50
N THR A 526 40.77 -3.45 -8.67
CA THR A 526 41.45 -4.73 -8.77
C THR A 526 42.92 -4.44 -8.56
N LEU A 527 43.46 -5.16 -7.58
CA LEU A 527 44.87 -5.47 -7.37
C LEU A 527 45.56 -5.76 -8.72
N ASN A 528 46.05 -4.73 -9.42
CA ASN A 528 47.08 -4.83 -10.48
C ASN A 528 47.50 -3.49 -11.12
N ASP A 529 47.51 -2.37 -10.40
CA ASP A 529 48.21 -1.16 -10.87
C ASP A 529 49.02 -0.46 -9.74
N ASP A 530 49.58 -1.24 -8.82
CA ASP A 530 50.61 -0.73 -7.89
C ASP A 530 52.00 -0.69 -8.55
N LYS A 531 52.13 0.18 -9.55
CA LYS A 531 53.38 0.91 -9.80
C LYS A 531 53.02 2.37 -10.05
N HIS A 532 53.30 3.17 -9.02
CA HIS A 532 53.09 4.61 -8.91
C HIS A 532 51.72 5.05 -8.38
N LEU A 533 51.58 5.07 -7.05
CA LEU A 533 51.13 6.26 -6.30
C LEU A 533 51.33 6.08 -4.80
N ASN A 534 52.55 5.73 -4.39
CA ASN A 534 52.97 5.82 -2.99
C ASN A 534 53.48 7.25 -2.71
N GLN A 535 52.56 8.20 -2.54
CA GLN A 535 52.70 9.46 -1.79
C GLN A 535 51.56 10.42 -2.15
N LYS A 536 50.52 10.46 -1.30
CA LYS A 536 49.71 11.64 -0.91
C LYS A 536 48.31 11.19 -0.48
N CYS A 537 48.20 10.67 0.74
CA CYS A 537 46.93 10.63 1.46
C CYS A 537 47.15 11.13 2.89
N THR A 538 47.28 12.44 3.00
CA THR A 538 46.89 13.23 4.18
C THR A 538 46.67 14.65 3.64
N ASN A 539 45.49 15.22 3.90
CA ASN A 539 45.10 16.59 3.56
C ASN A 539 44.90 16.94 2.08
N HIS A 540 43.85 16.45 1.43
CA HIS A 540 43.13 17.22 0.39
C HIS A 540 41.75 16.60 0.06
N GLN A 541 40.77 16.78 0.96
CA GLN A 541 39.34 16.66 0.60
C GLN A 541 38.42 17.42 1.56
N LYS A 542 38.92 18.49 2.18
CA LYS A 542 38.14 19.42 3.03
C LYS A 542 37.98 20.83 2.43
N LEU A 543 38.34 21.03 1.16
CA LEU A 543 38.18 22.32 0.49
C LEU A 543 37.74 22.05 -0.94
N MET A 544 36.42 21.99 -1.19
CA MET A 544 35.76 22.23 -2.50
C MET A 544 34.24 21.93 -2.46
N ILE A 545 33.54 22.20 -1.34
CA ILE A 545 32.06 22.22 -1.31
C ILE A 545 31.53 23.56 -0.72
N GLY A 546 32.41 24.52 -0.42
CA GLY A 546 32.05 25.77 0.27
C GLY A 546 31.91 27.04 -0.58
N THR A 547 31.88 26.98 -1.92
CA THR A 547 32.04 28.19 -2.75
C THR A 547 31.06 28.32 -3.92
N PHE A 548 29.83 27.80 -3.81
CA PHE A 548 28.81 28.00 -4.85
C PHE A 548 27.50 28.66 -4.40
N PHE A 549 27.39 29.17 -3.17
CA PHE A 549 26.18 29.85 -2.68
C PHE A 549 26.37 31.23 -2.01
N TYR A 550 27.53 31.89 -2.17
CA TYR A 550 27.78 33.22 -1.58
C TYR A 550 28.25 34.27 -2.61
N LEU A 551 27.55 34.40 -3.74
CA LEU A 551 27.85 35.44 -4.73
C LEU A 551 26.63 36.22 -5.27
N ILE A 552 25.51 36.23 -4.53
CA ILE A 552 24.43 37.20 -4.77
C ILE A 552 23.96 37.73 -3.42
N LEU A 553 24.69 38.70 -2.86
CA LEU A 553 24.21 39.73 -1.92
C LEU A 553 25.40 40.61 -1.53
N ALA A 554 25.86 41.42 -2.49
CA ALA A 554 26.81 42.49 -2.23
C ALA A 554 26.40 43.72 -3.05
N SER A 555 25.42 44.45 -2.54
CA SER A 555 25.27 45.89 -2.79
C SER A 555 24.16 46.41 -1.91
N TYR A 556 24.49 46.95 -0.74
CA TYR A 556 23.96 48.21 -0.19
C TYR A 556 24.55 48.43 1.21
N VAL A 557 25.56 49.29 1.27
CA VAL A 557 25.98 50.00 2.50
C VAL A 557 25.69 51.47 2.25
N PRO A 558 25.04 52.16 3.19
CA PRO A 558 25.61 53.38 3.73
C PRO A 558 25.60 53.32 5.26
N ALA A 559 26.75 53.41 5.92
CA ALA A 559 27.38 54.65 6.35
C ALA A 559 26.71 55.29 7.60
N SER A 560 27.31 54.95 8.75
CA SER A 560 27.87 55.90 9.73
C SER A 560 27.00 56.48 10.87
N ILE A 561 27.68 56.51 12.02
CA ILE A 561 27.64 57.46 13.16
C ILE A 561 26.89 57.03 14.44
N LYS A 562 27.75 56.74 15.43
CA LYS A 562 27.65 56.81 16.90
C LYS A 562 27.01 55.66 17.67
#